data_AF-A0A2H3B4V6-F1
#
_entry.id   AF-A0A2H3B4V6-F1
#
_cell.length_a   1.000
_cell.length_b   1.000
_cell.length_c   1.000
_cell.angle_alpha   90.00
_cell.angle_beta   90.00
_cell.angle_gamma   90.00
#
_symmetry.space_group_name_H-M   'P 1'
#
loop_
_entity.id
_entity.type
_entity.pdbx_description
1 polymer ?
#
loop_
_entity_poly.entity_id
_entity_poly.type
_entity_poly.pdbx_seq_one_letter_code
_entity_poly.pdbx_strand_id
1 'polypeptide(L)'
;SRDQEVTLLKSLLSILERELDNAQCDLDNHKSIFAPIRRLPDDLLLCIFKFASHRIANQLSTPSHAPWVLLRVCHSWRNIALTSPTLWSV
;
A
#
# COMPACT_ATOMS: atom_id res chain seq x y z
N SER A 1 36.97 -28.09 -8.84
CA SER A 1 36.75 -28.68 -7.50
C SER A 1 35.26 -28.90 -7.31
N ARG A 2 34.83 -29.89 -6.50
CA ARG A 2 33.41 -30.05 -6.10
C ARG A 2 32.80 -28.74 -5.56
N ASP A 3 33.61 -27.91 -4.91
CA ASP A 3 33.16 -26.61 -4.37
C ASP A 3 32.69 -25.64 -5.47
N GLN A 4 33.34 -25.68 -6.63
CA GLN A 4 33.01 -24.82 -7.77
C GLN A 4 31.63 -25.15 -8.34
N GLU A 5 31.29 -26.44 -8.37
CA GLU A 5 30.00 -26.94 -8.83
C GLU A 5 28.88 -26.61 -7.83
N VAL A 6 29.16 -26.72 -6.53
CA VAL A 6 28.24 -26.26 -5.46
C VAL A 6 27.99 -24.75 -5.56
N THR A 7 29.04 -23.95 -5.81
CA THR A 7 28.90 -22.49 -5.97
C THR A 7 28.05 -22.15 -7.18
N LEU A 8 28.24 -22.85 -8.31
CA LEU A 8 27.47 -22.63 -9.53
C LEU A 8 25.99 -22.98 -9.32
N LEU A 9 25.68 -24.12 -8.70
CA LEU A 9 24.30 -24.49 -8.43
C LEU A 9 23.61 -23.50 -7.48
N LYS A 10 24.33 -22.98 -6.47
CA LYS A 10 23.80 -21.93 -5.58
C LYS A 10 23.52 -20.63 -6.31
N SER A 11 24.40 -20.20 -7.22
CA SER A 11 24.16 -18.97 -7.98
C SER A 11 22.97 -19.11 -8.92
N LEU A 12 22.82 -20.27 -9.58
CA LEU A 12 21.65 -20.56 -10.41
C LEU A 12 20.34 -20.56 -9.60
N LEU A 13 20.35 -21.18 -8.42
CA LEU A 13 19.19 -21.20 -7.53
C LEU A 13 18.79 -19.77 -7.13
N SER A 14 19.76 -18.94 -6.75
CA SER A 14 19.51 -17.53 -6.41
C SER A 14 18.93 -16.72 -7.58
N ILE A 15 19.35 -17.01 -8.82
CA ILE A 15 18.79 -16.36 -10.01
C ILE A 15 17.32 -16.75 -10.18
N LEU A 16 17.00 -18.05 -10.11
CA LEU A 16 15.64 -18.56 -10.26
C LEU A 16 14.70 -18.05 -9.16
N GLU A 17 15.16 -18.01 -7.91
CA GLU A 17 14.40 -17.41 -6.80
C GLU A 17 14.07 -15.95 -7.08
N ARG A 18 15.05 -15.18 -7.58
CA ARG A 18 14.84 -13.78 -7.93
C ARG A 18 13.85 -13.61 -9.09
N GLU A 19 13.88 -14.50 -10.08
CA GLU A 19 12.90 -14.49 -11.17
C GLU A 19 11.48 -14.75 -10.66
N LEU A 20 11.32 -15.69 -9.73
CA LEU A 20 10.03 -15.94 -9.08
C LEU A 20 9.53 -14.74 -8.28
N ASP A 21 10.40 -14.12 -7.48
CA ASP A 21 10.06 -12.93 -6.69
C ASP A 21 9.63 -11.76 -7.58
N ASN A 22 10.32 -11.54 -8.69
CA ASN A 22 9.97 -10.51 -9.66
C ASN A 22 8.61 -10.79 -10.29
N ALA A 23 8.37 -12.02 -10.76
CA ALA A 23 7.09 -12.41 -11.34
C ALA A 23 5.94 -12.27 -10.34
N GLN A 24 6.17 -12.59 -9.07
CA GLN A 24 5.19 -12.42 -8.01
C GLN A 24 4.89 -10.94 -7.75
N CYS A 25 5.92 -10.09 -7.68
CA CYS A 25 5.75 -8.63 -7.57
C CYS A 25 4.92 -8.07 -8.73
N ASP A 26 5.18 -8.51 -9.96
CA ASP A 26 4.43 -8.08 -11.13
C ASP A 26 2.95 -8.49 -11.05
N LEU A 27 2.65 -9.73 -10.64
CA LEU A 27 1.28 -10.20 -10.44
C LEU A 27 0.56 -9.36 -9.38
N ASP A 28 1.21 -9.04 -8.27
CA ASP A 28 0.60 -8.27 -7.19
C ASP A 28 0.38 -6.80 -7.59
N ASN A 29 1.29 -6.23 -8.37
CA ASN A 29 1.11 -4.91 -8.99
C ASN A 29 -0.10 -4.90 -9.94
N HIS A 30 -0.23 -5.91 -10.79
CA HIS A 30 -1.39 -6.05 -11.68
C HIS A 30 -2.70 -6.22 -10.91
N LYS A 31 -2.73 -7.04 -9.86
CA LYS A 31 -3.91 -7.20 -8.99
C LYS A 31 -4.28 -5.89 -8.29
N SER A 32 -3.29 -5.09 -7.87
CA SER A 32 -3.51 -3.80 -7.21
C SER A 32 -4.28 -2.81 -8.10
N ILE A 33 -4.09 -2.86 -9.43
CA ILE A 33 -4.84 -2.03 -10.38
C ILE A 33 -6.34 -2.38 -10.35
N PHE A 34 -6.67 -3.66 -10.23
CA PHE A 34 -8.04 -4.14 -10.16
C PHE A 34 -8.61 -4.16 -8.74
N ALA A 35 -7.86 -3.70 -7.74
CA ALA A 35 -8.31 -3.66 -6.37
C ALA A 35 -9.63 -2.86 -6.27
N PRO A 36 -10.66 -3.40 -5.60
CA PRO A 36 -11.98 -2.76 -5.52
C PRO A 36 -11.90 -1.29 -5.07
N ILE A 37 -10.97 -0.97 -4.18
CA ILE A 37 -10.78 0.36 -3.61
C ILE A 37 -10.46 1.46 -4.65
N ARG A 38 -9.90 1.09 -5.82
CA ARG A 38 -9.64 2.05 -6.91
C ARG A 38 -10.87 2.31 -7.80
N ARG A 39 -11.91 1.49 -7.67
CA ARG A 39 -13.18 1.62 -8.42
C ARG A 39 -14.26 2.32 -7.61
N LEU A 40 -14.03 2.57 -6.32
CA LEU A 40 -14.96 3.31 -5.49
C LEU A 40 -14.97 4.78 -5.91
N PRO A 41 -16.15 5.41 -6.02
CA PRO A 41 -16.25 6.86 -6.11
C PRO A 41 -15.61 7.55 -4.91
N ASP A 42 -15.12 8.77 -5.13
CA ASP A 42 -14.46 9.59 -4.10
C ASP A 42 -15.35 9.79 -2.86
N ASP A 43 -16.67 9.92 -3.03
CA ASP A 43 -17.62 10.06 -1.92
C ASP A 43 -17.66 8.84 -1.00
N LEU A 44 -17.61 7.62 -1.58
CA LEU A 44 -17.60 6.39 -0.80
C LEU A 44 -16.25 6.20 -0.10
N LEU A 45 -15.14 6.53 -0.77
CA LEU A 45 -13.82 6.56 -0.15
C LEU A 45 -13.79 7.54 1.04
N LEU A 46 -14.37 8.74 0.87
CA LEU A 46 -14.47 9.73 1.94
C LEU A 46 -15.32 9.22 3.12
N CYS A 47 -16.43 8.51 2.87
CA CYS A 47 -17.21 7.86 3.93
C CYS A 47 -16.38 6.85 4.71
N ILE A 48 -15.60 6.01 4.02
CA ILE A 48 -14.69 5.05 4.65
C ILE A 48 -13.62 5.78 5.48
N PHE A 49 -13.02 6.85 4.93
CA PHE A 49 -12.02 7.65 5.63
C PHE A 49 -12.58 8.27 6.91
N LYS A 50 -13.78 8.85 6.86
CA LYS A 50 -14.46 9.42 8.04
C LYS A 50 -14.69 8.36 9.12
N PHE A 51 -15.17 7.19 8.71
CA PHE A 51 -15.39 6.07 9.62
C PHE A 51 -14.07 5.59 10.26
N ALA A 52 -13.01 5.47 9.47
CA ALA A 52 -11.68 5.10 9.96
C ALA A 52 -11.12 6.15 10.93
N SER A 53 -11.25 7.44 10.63
CA SER A 53 -10.84 8.53 11.53
C SER A 53 -11.56 8.52 12.87
N HIS A 54 -12.87 8.25 12.87
CA HIS A 54 -13.64 8.14 14.12
C HIS A 54 -13.25 6.91 14.95
N ARG A 55 -12.89 5.79 14.31
CA ARG A 55 -12.45 4.58 15.01
C ARG A 55 -11.03 4.65 15.55
N ILE A 56 -10.15 5.36 14.87
CA ILE A 56 -8.75 5.59 15.27
C ILE A 56 -8.65 6.96 15.94
N ALA A 57 -9.54 7.21 16.92
CA ALA A 57 -9.61 8.46 17.66
C ALA A 57 -8.42 8.61 18.62
N ASN A 58 -7.23 8.84 18.04
CA ASN A 58 -6.09 9.43 18.73
C ASN A 58 -6.08 10.93 18.42
N GLN A 59 -5.57 11.76 19.33
CA GLN A 59 -5.47 13.21 19.13
C GLN A 59 -4.85 13.54 17.76
N LEU A 60 -5.35 14.58 17.06
CA LEU A 60 -4.83 15.04 15.76
C LEU A 60 -3.30 15.15 15.72
N SER A 61 -2.70 15.45 16.87
CA SER A 61 -1.26 15.62 17.08
C SER A 61 -0.45 14.31 16.99
N THR A 62 -1.11 13.15 16.95
CA THR A 62 -0.45 11.86 16.82
C THR A 62 -0.18 11.53 15.35
N PRO A 63 1.04 11.09 14.98
CA PRO A 63 1.35 10.67 13.61
C PRO A 63 0.49 9.50 13.12
N SER A 64 -0.09 8.74 14.05
CA SER A 64 -0.97 7.60 13.79
C SER A 64 -2.44 8.00 13.60
N HIS A 65 -2.78 9.30 13.68
CA HIS A 65 -4.14 9.76 13.43
C HIS A 65 -4.50 9.54 11.94
N ALA A 66 -5.72 9.06 11.68
CA ALA A 66 -6.08 8.47 10.39
C ALA A 66 -5.86 9.40 9.17
N PRO A 67 -6.21 10.70 9.19
CA PRO A 67 -5.90 11.64 8.13
C PRO A 67 -4.42 11.64 7.72
N TRP A 68 -3.47 11.59 8.67
CA TRP A 68 -2.04 11.55 8.36
C TRP A 68 -1.63 10.26 7.65
N VAL A 69 -2.23 9.13 8.05
CA VAL A 69 -2.01 7.83 7.41
C VAL A 69 -2.57 7.84 5.99
N LEU A 70 -3.78 8.37 5.79
CA LEU A 70 -4.44 8.45 4.49
C LEU A 70 -3.62 9.25 3.46
N LEU A 71 -2.95 10.32 3.90
CA LEU A 71 -2.07 11.14 3.04
C LEU A 71 -0.84 10.38 2.51
N ARG A 72 -0.48 9.24 3.10
CA ARG A 72 0.73 8.47 2.75
C ARG A 72 0.45 7.27 1.84
N VAL A 73 -0.81 6.90 1.62
CA VAL A 73 -1.16 5.69 0.86
C VAL A 73 -0.92 5.85 -0.65
N CYS A 74 -1.57 6.82 -1.29
CA CYS A 74 -1.39 7.09 -2.72
C CYS A 74 -1.82 8.52 -3.08
N HIS A 75 -1.58 8.93 -4.34
CA HIS A 75 -1.95 10.27 -4.82
C HIS A 75 -3.46 10.55 -4.74
N SER A 76 -4.30 9.59 -5.15
CA SER A 76 -5.77 9.74 -5.12
C SER A 76 -6.30 9.94 -3.70
N TRP A 77 -5.84 9.11 -2.74
CA TRP A 77 -6.25 9.23 -1.34
C TRP A 77 -5.81 10.54 -0.72
N ARG A 78 -4.58 10.98 -1.04
CA ARG A 78 -4.07 12.28 -0.61
C ARG A 78 -4.94 13.41 -1.11
N ASN A 79 -5.33 13.39 -2.39
CA ASN A 79 -6.19 14.40 -2.97
C ASN A 79 -7.53 14.48 -2.23
N ILE A 80 -8.23 13.35 -2.11
CA ILE A 80 -9.53 13.26 -1.41
C ILE A 80 -9.41 13.75 0.04
N ALA A 81 -8.36 13.33 0.76
CA ALA A 81 -8.15 13.70 2.15
C ALA A 81 -7.87 15.20 2.33
N LEU A 82 -7.09 15.82 1.43
CA LEU A 82 -6.79 17.26 1.47
C LEU A 82 -7.98 18.12 1.05
N THR A 83 -8.79 17.68 0.08
CA THR A 83 -9.95 18.43 -0.40
C THR A 83 -11.19 18.26 0.47
N SER A 84 -11.11 17.48 1.56
CA SER A 84 -12.24 17.19 2.45
C SER A 84 -12.00 17.72 3.86
N PRO A 85 -12.33 19.01 4.14
CA PRO A 85 -12.13 19.63 5.46
C PRO A 85 -12.76 18.84 6.61
N THR A 86 -13.86 18.13 6.35
CA THR A 86 -14.57 17.30 7.34
C THR A 86 -13.74 16.14 7.93
N LEU A 87 -12.61 15.77 7.33
CA LEU A 87 -11.69 14.78 7.91
C LEU A 87 -10.76 15.37 8.98
N TRP A 88 -10.67 16.70 9.03
CA TRP A 88 -9.74 17.45 9.88
C TRP A 88 -10.46 18.25 10.97
N SER A 89 -11.79 18.32 10.91
CA SER A 89 -12.63 18.85 11.99
C SER A 89 -12.70 17.83 13.12
N VAL A 90 -12.14 18.18 14.28
CA VAL A 90 -12.25 17.44 15.54
C VAL A 90 -13.60 17.68 16.18
#